data_AF-A0A1I3VEB4-F1
#
_entry.id   AF-A0A1I3VEB4-F1
#
_cell.length_a   1.000
_cell.length_b   1.000
_cell.length_c   1.000
_cell.angle_alpha   90.00
_cell.angle_beta   90.00
_cell.angle_gamma   90.00
#
_symmetry.space_group_name_H-M   'P 1'
#
loop_
_entity.id
_entity.type
_entity.pdbx_description
1 polymer ?
#
loop_
_entity_poly.entity_id
_entity_poly.type
_entity_poly.pdbx_seq_one_letter_code
_entity_poly.pdbx_strand_id
1 'polypeptide(L)' 'MAHRNLPRPAAVYGIDIGKNLFHVVGLSCDGTPVQKVRLRRETLLQFFARAQPSIVGMESCAGSQWLARKI' A
#
# COMPACT_ATOMS: atom_id res chain seq x y z
N MET A 1 -14.43 13.13 4.63
CA MET A 1 -13.94 11.73 4.59
C MET A 1 -12.83 11.50 3.54
N ALA A 2 -12.00 12.50 3.21
CA ALA A 2 -10.94 12.38 2.18
C ALA A 2 -9.55 12.02 2.75
N HIS A 3 -9.32 12.20 4.06
CA HIS A 3 -7.99 12.09 4.65
C HIS A 3 -7.49 10.66 4.89
N ARG A 4 -8.36 9.64 4.85
CA ARG A 4 -7.95 8.25 5.17
C ARG A 4 -7.13 7.59 4.05
N ASN A 5 -7.36 8.02 2.81
CA ASN A 5 -6.72 7.44 1.61
C ASN A 5 -5.55 8.30 1.09
N LEU A 6 -5.15 9.34 1.83
CA LEU A 6 -3.92 10.06 1.53
C LEU A 6 -2.74 9.28 2.14
N PRO A 7 -1.70 8.96 1.37
CA PRO A 7 -0.51 8.29 1.90
C PRO A 7 0.17 9.14 2.96
N ARG A 8 0.51 8.52 4.10
CA ARG A 8 1.37 9.13 5.12
C ARG A 8 2.82 8.72 4.84
N PRO A 9 3.83 9.57 5.11
CA PRO A 9 5.21 9.17 4.99
C PRO A 9 5.48 7.85 5.75
N ALA A 10 6.04 6.88 5.06
CA ALA A 10 6.40 5.57 5.58
C ALA A 10 7.69 5.11 4.90
N ALA A 11 8.55 4.40 5.63
CA ALA A 11 9.75 3.79 5.05
C ALA A 11 9.39 2.54 4.24
N VAL A 12 8.42 1.77 4.74
CA VAL A 12 7.98 0.51 4.15
C VAL A 12 6.46 0.44 4.14
N TYR A 13 5.88 -0.02 3.04
CA TYR A 13 4.49 -0.45 2.96
C TYR A 13 4.39 -1.96 2.82
N GLY A 14 3.64 -2.61 3.71
CA GLY A 14 3.17 -3.98 3.55
C GLY A 14 1.83 -4.00 2.82
N ILE A 15 1.69 -4.86 1.82
CA ILE A 15 0.43 -5.06 1.08
C ILE A 15 -0.01 -6.51 1.16
N ASP A 16 -1.21 -6.72 1.69
CA ASP A 16 -1.95 -7.97 1.61
C ASP A 16 -3.03 -7.86 0.50
N ILE A 17 -3.02 -8.81 -0.44
CA ILE A 17 -3.77 -8.77 -1.69
C ILE A 17 -4.95 -9.74 -1.64
N GLY A 18 -6.16 -9.22 -1.45
CA GLY A 18 -7.40 -9.95 -1.65
C GLY A 18 -7.94 -9.84 -3.09
N LYS A 19 -9.03 -10.55 -3.38
CA LYS A 19 -9.67 -10.54 -4.72
C LYS A 19 -10.12 -9.13 -5.15
N ASN A 20 -10.71 -8.38 -4.22
CA ASN A 20 -11.32 -7.07 -4.47
C ASN A 20 -10.84 -5.97 -3.50
N LEU A 21 -10.13 -6.35 -2.44
CA LEU A 21 -9.70 -5.47 -1.37
C LEU A 21 -8.21 -5.71 -1.11
N PHE A 22 -7.51 -4.62 -0.84
CA PHE A 22 -6.08 -4.58 -0.57
C PHE A 22 -5.88 -3.94 0.80
N HIS A 23 -5.18 -4.64 1.68
CA HIS A 23 -4.84 -4.13 2.99
C HIS A 23 -3.42 -3.56 2.93
N VAL A 24 -3.29 -2.27 3.21
CA VAL A 24 -2.00 -1.57 3.20
C VAL A 24 -1.67 -1.12 4.62
N VAL A 25 -0.45 -1.45 5.05
CA VAL A 25 0.13 -1.01 6.32
C VAL A 25 1.42 -0.26 6.02
N GLY A 26 1.50 1.01 6.43
CA GLY A 26 2.74 1.79 6.36
C GLY A 26 3.48 1.74 7.70
N LEU A 27 4.79 1.56 7.65
CA LEU A 27 5.70 1.53 8.81
C LEU A 27 6.75 2.65 8.68
N SER A 28 7.09 3.32 9.78
CA SER A 28 8.26 4.20 9.87
C SER A 28 9.57 3.40 9.90
N CYS A 29 10.71 4.10 9.88
CA CYS A 29 12.04 3.48 9.84
C CYS A 29 12.34 2.57 11.04
N ASP A 30 11.71 2.81 12.18
CA ASP A 30 11.79 2.02 13.41
C ASP A 30 10.80 0.83 13.45
N GLY A 31 10.00 0.65 12.39
CA GLY A 31 8.97 -0.40 12.30
C GLY A 31 7.64 -0.01 12.93
N THR A 32 7.46 1.21 13.44
CA THR A 32 6.19 1.64 14.05
C THR A 32 5.09 1.79 12.99
N PRO A 33 3.88 1.20 13.16
CA PRO A 33 2.79 1.38 12.22
C PRO A 33 2.23 2.82 12.20
N VAL A 34 2.35 3.50 11.06
CA VAL A 34 1.91 4.90 10.88
C VAL A 34 0.59 5.04 10.11
N GLN A 35 0.23 4.01 9.34
CA GLN A 35 -1.01 3.99 8.56
C GLN A 35 -1.54 2.56 8.38
N LYS A 36 -2.86 2.41 8.47
CA LYS A 36 -3.59 1.19 8.09
C LYS A 36 -4.81 1.57 7.26
N VAL A 37 -4.87 1.10 6.02
CA VAL A 37 -5.95 1.44 5.09
C VAL A 37 -6.35 0.22 4.26
N ARG A 38 -7.64 0.15 3.92
CA ARG A 38 -8.20 -0.85 3.01
C ARG A 38 -8.63 -0.15 1.73
N LEU A 39 -8.13 -0.62 0.60
CA LEU A 39 -8.32 0.00 -0.71
C LEU A 39 -8.91 -1.00 -1.69
N ARG A 40 -9.62 -0.48 -2.70
CA ARG A 40 -9.93 -1.21 -3.93
C ARG A 40 -8.80 -1.00 -4.93
N ARG A 41 -8.76 -1.82 -5.98
CA ARG A 41 -7.69 -1.80 -7.00
C ARG A 41 -7.40 -0.41 -7.55
N GLU A 42 -8.43 0.34 -7.96
CA GLU A 42 -8.27 1.66 -8.57
C GLU A 42 -7.71 2.67 -7.56
N THR A 43 -8.25 2.64 -6.34
CA THR A 43 -7.79 3.52 -5.24
C THR A 43 -6.39 3.17 -4.73
N LEU A 44 -5.96 1.91 -4.85
CA LEU A 44 -4.60 1.46 -4.52
C LEU A 44 -3.58 2.12 -5.44
N LEU A 45 -3.83 2.11 -6.75
CA LEU A 45 -2.93 2.72 -7.73
C LEU A 45 -2.87 4.25 -7.53
N GLN A 46 -4.02 4.89 -7.27
CA GLN A 46 -4.05 6.32 -6.93
C GLN A 46 -3.34 6.65 -5.62
N PHE A 47 -3.41 5.75 -4.63
CA PHE A 47 -2.69 5.88 -3.37
C PHE A 47 -1.18 5.88 -3.61
N PHE A 48 -0.65 4.87 -4.30
CA PHE A 48 0.79 4.76 -4.55
C PHE A 48 1.32 5.82 -5.53
N ALA A 49 0.51 6.29 -6.48
CA ALA A 49 0.87 7.42 -7.34
C ALA A 49 1.09 8.75 -6.58
N ARG A 50 0.54 8.86 -5.36
CA ARG A 50 0.69 10.05 -4.48
C ARG A 50 1.66 9.79 -3.32
N ALA A 51 2.08 8.56 -3.12
CA ALA A 51 2.98 8.20 -2.03
C ALA A 51 4.40 8.68 -2.35
N GLN A 52 5.17 8.99 -1.31
CA GLN A 52 6.61 9.21 -1.49
C GLN A 52 7.29 7.87 -1.85
N PRO A 53 8.41 7.89 -2.61
CA PRO A 53 9.17 6.67 -2.89
C PRO A 53 9.49 5.91 -1.60
N SER A 54 9.07 4.65 -1.56
CA SER A 54 9.13 3.80 -0.36
C SER A 54 9.34 2.34 -0.77
N ILE A 55 9.83 1.50 0.14
CA ILE A 55 9.92 0.06 -0.10
C ILE A 55 8.51 -0.54 0.02
N VAL A 56 8.14 -1.42 -0.90
CA VAL A 56 6.88 -2.17 -0.84
C VAL A 56 7.17 -3.65 -0.65
N GLY A 57 6.68 -4.22 0.45
CA GLY A 57 6.73 -5.64 0.76
C GLY A 57 5.37 -6.30 0.52
N MET A 58 5.37 -7.44 -0.17
CA MET A 58 4.16 -8.18 -0.53
C MET A 58 4.51 -9.67 -0.58
N GLU A 59 3.61 -10.52 -0.08
CA GLU A 59 3.75 -11.97 -0.25
C GLU A 59 3.57 -12.36 -1.72
N SER A 60 4.20 -13.48 -2.11
CA SER A 60 4.11 -13.97 -3.49
C SER A 60 2.74 -14.58 -3.76
N CYS A 61 2.00 -14.03 -4.73
CA CYS A 61 0.74 -14.56 -5.21
C CYS A 61 0.52 -14.20 -6.68
N ALA A 62 -0.51 -14.76 -7.33
CA ALA A 62 -0.81 -14.40 -8.72
C ALA A 62 -1.06 -12.89 -8.92
N GLY A 63 -1.60 -12.21 -7.90
CA GLY A 63 -1.82 -10.77 -7.91
C GLY A 63 -0.57 -9.93 -7.66
N SER A 64 0.46 -10.47 -7.00
CA SER A 64 1.65 -9.72 -6.60
C SER A 64 2.47 -9.29 -7.84
N GLN A 65 2.64 -10.20 -8.79
CA GLN A 65 3.35 -9.94 -10.04
C GLN A 65 2.67 -8.90 -10.94
N TRP A 66 1.34 -8.79 -10.87
CA TRP A 66 0.61 -7.73 -11.57
C TRP A 66 0.81 -6.38 -10.87
N LEU A 67 0.69 -6.37 -9.53
CA LEU A 67 0.80 -5.15 -8.76
C LEU A 67 2.21 -4.52 -8.87
N ALA A 68 3.27 -5.34 -8.79
CA ALA A 68 4.66 -4.89 -8.90
C ALA A 68 5.00 -4.18 -10.22
N ARG A 69 4.18 -4.35 -11.27
CA ARG A 69 4.36 -3.66 -12.57
C ARG A 69 3.55 -2.37 -12.68
N LYS A 70 2.72 -2.07 -11.69
CA LYS A 70 1.76 -0.95 -11.71
C LYS A 70 2.07 0.14 -10.71
N ILE A 71 2.90 -0.13 -9.70
CA ILE A 71 3.29 0.81 -8.65
C ILE A 71 4.81 1.00 -8.64
#